data_AF-A0A7K4C8V4-F1
#
_entry.id   AF-A0A7K4C8V4-F1
#
_cell.length_a   1.000
_cell.length_b   1.000
_cell.length_c   1.000
_cell.angle_alpha   90.00
_cell.angle_beta   90.00
_cell.angle_gamma   90.00
#
_symmetry.space_group_name_H-M   'P 1'
#
loop_
_entity.id
_entity.type
_entity.pdbx_description
1 polymer ?
#
loop_
_entity_poly.entity_id
_entity_poly.type
_entity_poly.pdbx_seq_one_letter_code
_entity_poly.pdbx_strand_id
1 'polypeptide(L)'
;MKPSILLTNDDGVSSIGLWAAYDALKPIADVTVVAPASQQSAVGRSISIFEPLRATQVMMNGVKAWAVAGKPTDAVIIGLYSLKLKPTMIVSGINIGENLSTESIMTSGTVG
;
A
#
# COMPACT_ATOMS: atom_id res chain seq x y z
N MET A 1 -15.54 10.34 -16.09
CA MET A 1 -14.16 10.50 -15.57
C MET A 1 -13.83 9.26 -14.78
N LYS A 2 -12.66 8.63 -14.98
CA LYS A 2 -12.27 7.48 -14.16
C LYS A 2 -11.92 7.96 -12.75
N PRO A 3 -12.34 7.28 -11.67
CA PRO A 3 -11.89 7.59 -10.32
C PRO A 3 -10.37 7.39 -10.21
N SER A 4 -9.70 8.25 -9.45
CA SER A 4 -8.28 8.06 -9.11
C SER A 4 -8.19 7.20 -7.85
N ILE A 5 -7.40 6.13 -7.91
CA ILE A 5 -7.21 5.19 -6.81
C ILE A 5 -5.74 5.13 -6.42
N LEU A 6 -5.46 5.20 -5.12
CA LEU A 6 -4.17 4.80 -4.57
C LEU A 6 -4.28 3.34 -4.11
N LEU A 7 -3.42 2.47 -4.64
CA LEU A 7 -3.39 1.04 -4.31
C LEU A 7 -2.14 0.70 -3.49
N THR A 8 -2.32 0.00 -2.38
CA THR A 8 -1.26 -0.44 -1.45
C THR A 8 -1.52 -1.86 -0.92
N ASN A 9 -0.59 -2.43 -0.16
CA ASN A 9 -0.72 -3.70 0.57
C ASN A 9 0.30 -3.80 1.72
N ASP A 10 0.32 -4.93 2.44
CA ASP A 10 1.30 -5.32 3.46
C ASP A 10 2.39 -6.29 2.98
N ASP A 11 2.12 -7.04 1.91
CA ASP A 11 3.07 -7.97 1.29
C ASP A 11 4.15 -7.26 0.45
N GLY A 12 3.97 -5.97 0.16
CA GLY A 12 4.92 -5.12 -0.56
C GLY A 12 4.70 -5.05 -2.07
N VAL A 13 5.46 -4.17 -2.72
CA VAL A 13 5.32 -3.75 -4.12
C VAL A 13 5.56 -4.88 -5.14
N SER A 14 6.27 -5.93 -4.75
CA SER A 14 6.51 -7.11 -5.59
C SER A 14 5.45 -8.20 -5.43
N SER A 15 4.45 -8.01 -4.57
CA SER A 15 3.40 -9.00 -4.31
C SER A 15 2.54 -9.24 -5.54
N ILE A 16 2.31 -10.51 -5.85
CA ILE A 16 1.40 -10.93 -6.93
C ILE A 16 -0.03 -10.45 -6.65
N GLY A 17 -0.47 -10.45 -5.38
CA GLY A 17 -1.82 -10.02 -4.99
C GLY A 17 -2.07 -8.53 -5.24
N LEU A 18 -1.05 -7.70 -5.06
CA LEU A 18 -1.10 -6.27 -5.38
C LEU A 18 -1.29 -6.03 -6.88
N TRP A 19 -0.55 -6.75 -7.71
CA TRP A 19 -0.63 -6.62 -9.17
C TRP A 19 -1.91 -7.21 -9.74
N ALA A 20 -2.43 -8.28 -9.15
CA ALA A 20 -3.75 -8.80 -9.48
C ALA A 20 -4.86 -7.76 -9.18
N ALA A 21 -4.78 -7.07 -8.05
CA ALA A 21 -5.70 -5.98 -7.72
C ALA A 21 -5.57 -4.81 -8.70
N TYR A 22 -4.34 -4.43 -9.07
CA TYR A 22 -4.09 -3.42 -10.09
C TYR A 22 -4.75 -3.78 -11.43
N ASP A 23 -4.57 -5.01 -11.90
CA ASP A 23 -5.13 -5.49 -13.16
C ASP A 23 -6.66 -5.51 -13.18
N ALA A 24 -7.29 -5.78 -12.04
CA ALA A 24 -8.74 -5.70 -11.88
C ALA A 24 -9.26 -4.24 -11.87
N LEU A 25 -8.49 -3.30 -11.33
CA LEU A 25 -8.89 -1.90 -11.18
C LEU A 25 -8.56 -1.01 -12.39
N LYS A 26 -7.47 -1.26 -13.12
CA LYS A 26 -7.05 -0.44 -14.27
C LYS A 26 -8.09 -0.23 -15.38
N PRO A 27 -9.04 -1.15 -15.67
CA PRO A 27 -10.05 -0.91 -16.70
C PRO A 27 -11.03 0.20 -16.27
N ILE A 28 -11.26 0.35 -14.97
CA ILE A 28 -12.31 1.22 -14.40
C ILE A 28 -11.77 2.46 -13.68
N ALA A 29 -10.49 2.51 -13.31
CA ALA A 29 -9.88 3.57 -12.50
C ALA A 29 -8.48 3.96 -12.99
N ASP A 30 -8.04 5.17 -12.62
CA ASP A 30 -6.66 5.63 -12.76
C ASP A 30 -5.88 5.26 -11.50
N VAL A 31 -5.19 4.13 -11.55
CA VAL A 31 -4.57 3.50 -10.37
C VAL A 31 -3.10 3.91 -10.25
N THR A 32 -2.73 4.45 -9.09
CA THR A 32 -1.34 4.67 -8.68
C THR A 32 -0.96 3.70 -7.58
N VAL A 33 0.09 2.92 -7.79
CA VAL A 33 0.58 1.94 -6.80
C VAL A 33 1.63 2.60 -5.90
N VAL A 34 1.39 2.58 -4.60
CA VAL A 34 2.34 3.03 -3.57
C VAL A 34 2.31 2.00 -2.45
N ALA A 35 3.38 1.22 -2.31
CA ALA A 35 3.42 0.06 -1.42
C ALA A 35 4.79 -0.11 -0.73
N PRO A 36 4.90 -0.87 0.37
CA PRO A 36 6.17 -1.20 1.00
C PRO A 36 7.17 -1.82 0.02
N ALA A 37 8.47 -1.54 0.19
CA ALA A 37 9.53 -2.12 -0.63
C ALA A 37 9.72 -3.62 -0.38
N SER A 38 9.36 -4.11 0.81
CA SER A 38 9.46 -5.51 1.23
C SER A 38 8.25 -5.91 2.08
N GLN A 39 7.99 -7.23 2.15
CA GLN A 39 6.89 -7.81 2.92
C GLN A 39 6.99 -7.48 4.42
N GLN A 40 5.86 -7.09 5.03
CA GLN A 40 5.78 -6.61 6.42
C GLN A 40 4.95 -7.49 7.36
N SER A 41 4.59 -8.72 6.97
CA SER A 41 3.62 -9.60 7.65
C SER A 41 3.97 -10.02 9.10
N ALA A 42 5.12 -9.63 9.64
CA ALA A 42 5.53 -9.92 11.02
C ALA A 42 5.82 -8.65 11.86
N VAL A 43 5.63 -7.44 11.31
CA VAL A 43 6.06 -6.19 11.96
C VAL A 43 4.87 -5.46 12.57
N GLY A 44 4.22 -6.11 13.55
CA GLY A 44 3.23 -5.45 14.40
C GLY A 44 3.82 -4.20 15.07
N ARG A 45 3.15 -3.04 14.91
CA ARG A 45 3.27 -1.83 15.75
C ARG A 45 4.61 -1.07 15.89
N SER A 46 5.66 -1.29 15.11
CA SER A 46 6.73 -0.28 15.02
C SER A 46 6.32 0.92 14.13
N ILE A 47 6.08 2.09 14.70
CA ILE A 47 6.17 3.33 13.91
C ILE A 47 7.67 3.51 13.66
N SER A 48 8.09 3.70 12.40
CA SER A 48 9.47 4.05 12.06
C SER A 48 9.74 5.49 12.48
N ILE A 49 9.86 5.76 13.79
CA ILE A 49 10.01 7.12 14.36
C ILE A 49 11.43 7.67 14.16
N PHE A 50 12.41 6.85 13.75
CA PHE A 50 13.83 7.24 13.84
C PHE A 50 14.63 7.23 12.54
N GLU A 51 14.06 6.83 11.39
CA GLU A 51 14.77 6.87 10.10
C GLU A 51 13.96 7.61 9.02
N PRO A 52 14.59 8.43 8.17
CA PRO A 52 13.89 9.10 7.08
C PRO A 52 13.36 8.04 6.10
N LEU A 53 12.03 7.94 6.02
CA LEU A 53 11.36 7.09 5.05
C LEU A 53 11.74 7.49 3.63
N ARG A 54 12.09 6.51 2.79
CA ARG A 54 12.43 6.72 1.38
C ARG A 54 11.34 6.15 0.48
N ALA A 55 10.89 6.95 -0.47
CA ALA A 55 10.04 6.51 -1.57
C ALA A 55 10.86 6.48 -2.86
N THR A 56 10.89 5.34 -3.53
CA THR A 56 11.65 5.14 -4.78
C THR A 56 10.69 4.74 -5.89
N GLN A 57 10.77 5.40 -7.04
CA GLN A 57 9.99 5.00 -8.20
C GLN A 57 10.58 3.73 -8.79
N VAL A 58 9.75 2.70 -8.96
CA VAL A 58 10.14 1.39 -9.50
C VAL A 58 9.30 1.07 -10.73
N MET A 59 9.83 0.18 -11.58
CA MET A 59 9.10 -0.40 -12.69
C MET A 59 8.75 -1.85 -12.37
N MET A 60 7.46 -2.15 -12.36
CA MET A 60 6.94 -3.49 -12.12
C MET A 60 5.92 -3.83 -13.19
N ASN A 61 6.08 -4.96 -13.88
CA ASN A 61 5.18 -5.39 -14.95
C ASN A 61 4.93 -4.31 -16.02
N GLY A 62 5.91 -3.44 -16.30
CA GLY A 62 5.77 -2.31 -17.22
C GLY A 62 5.00 -1.09 -16.67
N VAL A 63 4.65 -1.09 -15.38
CA VAL A 63 3.88 -0.06 -14.69
C VAL A 63 4.76 0.68 -13.68
N LYS A 64 4.66 2.02 -13.67
CA LYS A 64 5.34 2.86 -12.66
C LYS A 64 4.64 2.70 -11.31
N ALA A 65 5.41 2.37 -10.29
CA ALA A 65 4.96 2.29 -8.90
C ALA A 65 5.94 2.99 -7.97
N TRP A 66 5.52 3.21 -6.73
CA TRP A 66 6.36 3.73 -5.66
C TRP A 66 6.59 2.67 -4.60
N ALA A 67 7.86 2.32 -4.39
CA ALA A 67 8.30 1.46 -3.31
C ALA A 67 8.72 2.31 -2.11
N VAL A 68 8.12 2.05 -0.95
CA VAL A 68 8.35 2.80 0.28
C VAL A 68 9.13 1.94 1.27
N ALA A 69 10.26 2.45 1.76
CA ALA A 69 11.07 1.82 2.81
C ALA A 69 10.40 2.00 4.19
N GLY A 70 9.20 1.48 4.35
CA GLY A 70 8.34 1.65 5.52
C GLY A 70 7.14 0.72 5.46
N LYS A 71 6.15 0.99 6.31
CA LYS A 71 4.93 0.19 6.45
C LYS A 71 3.84 0.60 5.46
N PRO A 72 2.75 -0.17 5.36
CA PRO A 72 1.62 0.18 4.50
C PRO A 72 1.04 1.55 4.82
N THR A 73 0.95 1.90 6.11
CA THR A 73 0.51 3.23 6.57
C THR A 73 1.45 4.34 6.08
N ASP A 74 2.76 4.10 6.13
CA ASP A 74 3.76 5.05 5.61
C ASP A 74 3.61 5.22 4.09
N ALA A 75 3.32 4.15 3.37
CA ALA A 75 3.09 4.20 1.93
C ALA A 75 1.89 5.07 1.57
N VAL A 76 0.79 4.95 2.33
CA VAL A 76 -0.38 5.82 2.18
C VAL A 76 -0.05 7.29 2.51
N ILE A 77 0.60 7.55 3.64
CA ILE A 77 0.96 8.91 4.07
C ILE A 77 1.87 9.57 3.04
N ILE A 78 2.91 8.86 2.57
CA ILE A 78 3.81 9.36 1.52
C ILE A 78 3.04 9.64 0.23
N GLY A 79 2.14 8.74 -0.18
CA GLY A 79 1.31 8.93 -1.36
C GLY A 79 0.48 10.22 -1.30
N LEU A 80 -0.20 10.44 -0.18
CA LEU A 80 -1.06 11.61 0.00
C LEU A 80 -0.27 12.92 0.13
N TYR A 81 0.77 12.94 0.97
CA TYR A 81 1.41 14.20 1.39
C TYR A 81 2.71 14.51 0.64
N SER A 82 3.58 13.51 0.46
CA SER A 82 4.88 13.71 -0.19
C SER A 82 4.76 13.72 -1.71
N LEU A 83 4.04 12.73 -2.25
CA LEU A 83 3.75 12.62 -3.69
C LEU A 83 2.57 13.50 -4.12
N LYS A 84 1.87 14.12 -3.17
CA LYS A 84 0.72 15.02 -3.39
C LYS A 84 -0.38 14.39 -4.24
N LEU A 85 -0.54 13.07 -4.15
CA LEU A 85 -1.63 12.37 -4.82
C LEU A 85 -2.94 12.80 -4.18
N LYS A 86 -3.98 12.99 -5.01
CA LYS A 86 -5.34 13.30 -4.57
C LYS A 86 -6.29 12.19 -5.00
N PRO A 87 -6.09 10.95 -4.52
CA PRO A 87 -6.94 9.85 -4.89
C PRO A 87 -8.36 10.09 -4.37
N THR A 88 -9.34 9.67 -5.14
CA THR A 88 -10.75 9.65 -4.71
C THR A 88 -11.04 8.49 -3.77
N MET A 89 -10.18 7.46 -3.78
CA MET A 89 -10.30 6.26 -2.95
C MET A 89 -8.93 5.62 -2.74
N ILE A 90 -8.75 4.96 -1.58
CA ILE A 90 -7.59 4.15 -1.28
C ILE A 90 -8.04 2.69 -1.20
N VAL A 91 -7.31 1.80 -1.86
CA VAL A 91 -7.53 0.35 -1.82
C VAL A 91 -6.29 -0.30 -1.23
N SER A 92 -6.49 -1.18 -0.24
CA SER A 92 -5.42 -1.98 0.37
C SER A 92 -5.69 -3.45 0.12
N GLY A 93 -4.78 -4.14 -0.59
CA GLY A 93 -4.89 -5.56 -0.91
C GLY A 93 -4.33 -5.93 -2.29
N ILE A 94 -4.52 -7.18 -2.74
CA ILE A 94 -5.09 -8.32 -2.02
C ILE A 94 -4.00 -8.95 -1.14
N ASN A 95 -4.26 -9.09 0.16
CA ASN A 95 -3.35 -9.79 1.08
C ASN A 95 -3.55 -11.30 0.93
N ILE A 96 -2.47 -12.07 0.89
CA ILE A 96 -2.53 -13.53 0.81
C ILE A 96 -2.77 -14.09 2.23
N GLY A 97 -4.04 -14.19 2.63
CA GLY A 97 -4.47 -14.74 3.92
C GLY A 97 -5.78 -14.13 4.42
N GLU A 98 -6.56 -14.89 5.19
CA GLU A 98 -7.81 -14.41 5.78
C GLU A 98 -7.53 -13.47 6.97
N ASN A 99 -7.94 -12.21 6.87
CA ASN A 99 -8.01 -11.29 8.02
C ASN A 99 -9.30 -11.54 8.85
N LEU A 100 -9.66 -12.81 9.10
CA LEU A 100 -10.95 -13.22 9.71
C LEU A 100 -10.91 -13.51 11.21
N SER A 101 -9.84 -13.19 11.94
CA SER A 101 -9.84 -13.35 13.40
C SER A 101 -10.18 -12.04 14.11
N THR A 102 -11.16 -12.11 15.02
CA THR A 102 -11.47 -11.08 16.03
C THR A 102 -10.26 -10.74 16.91
N GLU A 103 -9.21 -11.57 16.92
CA GLU A 103 -7.91 -11.29 17.56
C GLU A 103 -7.04 -10.27 16.79
N SER A 104 -7.23 -10.12 15.48
CA SER A 104 -6.58 -9.05 14.69
C SER A 104 -7.17 -7.67 14.95
N ILE A 105 -8.38 -7.56 15.51
CA ILE A 105 -9.04 -6.27 15.77
C ILE A 105 -8.47 -5.56 17.01
N MET A 106 -8.02 -6.30 18.04
CA MET A 106 -7.50 -5.70 19.28
C MET A 106 -5.97 -5.46 19.28
N THR A 107 -5.26 -6.03 18.31
CA THR A 107 -3.83 -5.70 18.07
C THR A 107 -3.66 -4.71 16.91
N SER A 108 -4.73 -4.45 16.15
CA SER A 108 -4.82 -3.41 15.11
C SER A 108 -5.10 -2.04 15.73
N GLY A 109 -4.22 -1.07 15.49
CA GLY A 109 -4.39 0.33 15.88
C GLY A 109 -5.41 1.04 14.99
N THR A 110 -6.65 0.59 15.00
CA THR A 110 -7.79 1.21 14.28
C THR A 110 -8.67 2.07 15.19
N VAL A 111 -8.06 2.72 16.18
CA VAL A 111 -8.49 4.04 16.68
C VAL A 111 -7.23 4.87 16.96
N GLY A 112 -6.97 5.81 16.07
CA GLY A 112 -5.86 6.77 16.07
C GLY A 112 -5.90 7.58 14.78
#